data_AF-A0A3N7GIQ8-F1
#
_entry.id   AF-A0A3N7GIQ8-F1
#
_cell.length_a   1.000
_cell.length_b   1.000
_cell.length_c   1.000
_cell.angle_alpha   90.00
_cell.angle_beta   90.00
_cell.angle_gamma   90.00
#
_symmetry.space_group_name_H-M   'P 1'
#
loop_
_entity.id
_entity.type
_entity.pdbx_description
1 polymer ?
#
loop_
_entity_poly.entity_id
_entity_poly.type
_entity_poly.pdbx_seq_one_letter_code
_entity_poly.pdbx_strand_id
1 'polypeptide(L)'
;MDTRRQAGSTSAQNSSSTSQFETFLKMLTTQIKHQDPLNPMEGTEFAVQLATFSGVEQQVQTNQLLLQLLQGGGGGELGQLSSWIGREVRTSRPVWFDQQPLTLTIDGVADADSATLVTLDENGNEVLRENIGPGSGEIDWLGKRTNGALLPSGFYSFRIEATRNEEIISSRDIEAYSRVTGVEMTGNGPRLILSGGGSAMVGEISALRA
;
A
#
# COMPACT_ATOMS: atom_id res chain seq x y z
N MET A 1 9.13 45.26 -17.73
CA MET A 1 8.08 44.27 -17.39
C MET A 1 8.77 43.17 -16.63
N ASP A 2 8.88 43.36 -15.32
CA ASP A 2 9.60 42.50 -14.38
C ASP A 2 8.57 41.73 -13.54
N THR A 3 8.63 40.40 -13.58
CA THR A 3 7.92 39.55 -12.62
C THR A 3 8.88 38.50 -12.06
N ARG A 4 9.68 38.91 -11.06
CA ARG A 4 10.29 37.99 -10.09
C ARG A 4 9.21 37.55 -9.09
N ARG A 5 8.78 36.30 -9.17
CA ARG A 5 8.02 35.64 -8.08
C ARG A 5 8.98 35.38 -6.91
N GLN A 6 8.80 36.13 -5.82
CA GLN A 6 9.39 35.81 -4.52
C GLN A 6 8.69 34.59 -3.94
N ALA A 7 9.46 33.57 -3.58
CA ALA A 7 9.02 32.47 -2.75
C ALA A 7 8.78 33.00 -1.33
N GLY A 8 7.53 32.93 -0.87
CA GLY A 8 7.14 33.28 0.49
C GLY A 8 7.54 32.17 1.45
N SER A 9 8.38 32.54 2.41
CA SER A 9 8.89 31.72 3.51
C SER A 9 7.76 31.24 4.42
N THR A 10 7.50 29.93 4.46
CA THR A 10 6.63 29.29 5.46
C THR A 10 7.46 28.81 6.63
N SER A 11 7.85 29.72 7.52
CA SER A 11 8.57 29.38 8.76
C SER A 11 8.44 30.46 9.83
N ALA A 12 7.21 30.78 10.25
CA ALA A 12 6.97 31.75 11.32
C ALA A 12 5.73 31.46 12.18
N GLN A 13 5.39 30.19 12.42
CA GLN A 13 4.21 29.84 13.23
C GLN A 13 4.50 29.17 14.58
N ASN A 14 5.77 28.93 14.93
CA ASN A 14 6.16 28.36 16.23
C ASN A 14 6.68 29.39 17.25
N SER A 15 6.79 30.67 16.89
CA SER A 15 7.36 31.71 17.76
C SER A 15 6.33 32.45 18.64
N SER A 16 5.03 32.26 18.41
CA SER A 16 3.96 32.97 19.15
C SER A 16 3.65 32.35 20.51
N SER A 17 3.66 31.01 20.62
CA SER A 17 3.26 30.31 21.85
C SER A 17 4.32 30.44 22.95
N THR A 18 5.60 30.35 22.60
CA THR A 18 6.72 30.57 23.54
C THR A 18 6.76 32.01 24.04
N SER A 19 6.47 33.00 23.19
CA SER A 19 6.48 34.41 23.60
C SER A 19 5.33 34.77 24.56
N GLN A 20 4.19 34.08 24.46
CA GLN A 20 3.05 34.28 25.36
C GLN A 20 3.32 33.70 26.75
N PHE A 21 4.03 32.57 26.85
CA PHE A 21 4.47 31.99 28.12
C PHE A 21 5.54 32.84 28.84
N GLU A 22 6.53 33.37 28.10
CA GLU A 22 7.54 34.27 28.69
C GLU A 22 6.94 35.59 29.15
N THR A 23 5.97 36.13 28.40
CA THR A 23 5.21 37.33 28.79
C THR A 23 4.37 37.05 30.05
N PHE A 24 3.79 35.85 30.15
CA PHE A 24 3.07 35.39 31.34
C PHE A 24 3.96 35.28 32.58
N LEU A 25 5.13 34.63 32.49
CA LEU A 25 6.08 34.54 33.62
C LEU A 25 6.54 35.92 34.09
N LYS A 26 6.72 36.86 33.16
CA LYS A 26 7.07 38.24 33.47
C LYS A 26 5.93 38.99 34.18
N MET A 27 4.68 38.75 33.80
CA MET A 27 3.52 39.32 34.48
C MET A 27 3.26 38.69 35.85
N LEU A 28 3.38 37.35 35.98
CA LEU A 28 3.26 36.62 37.25
C LEU A 28 4.31 37.08 38.28
N THR A 29 5.56 37.23 37.84
CA THR A 29 6.66 37.72 38.69
C THR A 29 6.44 39.17 39.13
N THR A 30 5.83 39.99 38.26
CA THR A 30 5.50 41.39 38.56
C THR A 30 4.35 41.48 39.58
N GLN A 31 3.35 40.61 39.47
CA GLN A 31 2.20 40.56 40.38
C GLN A 31 2.60 40.07 41.79
N ILE A 32 3.44 39.04 41.91
CA ILE A 32 3.97 38.57 43.21
C ILE A 32 4.75 39.68 43.94
N LYS A 33 5.38 40.60 43.20
CA LYS A 33 6.17 41.70 43.77
C LYS A 33 5.31 42.88 44.26
N HIS A 34 4.03 42.96 43.88
CA HIS A 34 3.16 44.13 44.14
C HIS A 34 1.76 43.79 44.67
N GLN A 35 1.44 42.53 44.98
CA GLN A 35 0.16 42.19 45.62
C GLN A 35 0.19 42.44 47.14
N ASP A 36 -0.91 42.98 47.64
CA ASP A 36 -1.27 42.98 49.07
C ASP A 36 -1.56 41.53 49.49
N PRO A 37 -0.91 40.98 50.54
CA PRO A 37 -0.96 39.57 50.94
C PRO A 37 -2.36 39.00 51.29
N LEU A 38 -3.42 39.80 51.25
CA LEU A 38 -4.76 39.41 51.69
C LEU A 38 -5.72 38.90 50.59
N ASN A 39 -5.37 38.89 49.29
CA ASN A 39 -6.22 38.28 48.24
C ASN A 39 -5.44 37.75 47.00
N PRO A 40 -4.81 36.56 47.08
CA PRO A 40 -3.99 35.97 46.00
C PRO A 40 -4.77 35.21 44.89
N MET A 41 -6.11 35.28 44.83
CA MET A 41 -6.92 34.35 44.04
C MET A 41 -6.94 34.60 42.52
N GLU A 42 -6.95 35.84 42.04
CA GLU A 42 -7.18 36.12 40.60
C GLU A 42 -6.02 35.72 39.67
N GLY A 43 -4.76 35.83 40.13
CA GLY A 43 -3.60 35.47 39.29
C GLY A 43 -3.42 33.96 39.11
N THR A 44 -3.91 33.17 40.07
CA THR A 44 -3.79 31.70 40.06
C THR A 44 -4.82 31.08 39.11
N GLU A 45 -6.04 31.62 39.06
CA GLU A 45 -7.10 31.08 38.20
C GLU A 45 -6.83 31.33 36.71
N PHE A 46 -6.26 32.48 36.36
CA PHE A 46 -5.84 32.79 34.98
C PHE A 46 -4.61 31.96 34.54
N ALA A 47 -3.68 31.70 35.46
CA ALA A 47 -2.55 30.79 35.24
C ALA A 47 -3.01 29.35 34.95
N VAL A 48 -4.04 28.88 35.67
CA VAL A 48 -4.65 27.56 35.43
C VAL A 48 -5.35 27.52 34.08
N GLN A 49 -6.09 28.57 33.70
CA GLN A 49 -6.73 28.65 32.37
C GLN A 49 -5.71 28.68 31.23
N LEU A 50 -4.59 29.42 31.38
CA LEU A 50 -3.52 29.46 30.39
C LEU A 50 -2.76 28.12 30.28
N ALA A 51 -2.47 27.48 31.42
CA ALA A 51 -1.85 26.16 31.44
C ALA A 51 -2.75 25.11 30.76
N THR A 52 -4.07 25.21 30.98
CA THR A 52 -5.06 24.36 30.32
C THR A 52 -5.08 24.61 28.80
N PHE A 53 -5.06 25.87 28.37
CA PHE A 53 -5.04 26.25 26.95
C PHE A 53 -3.74 25.80 26.26
N SER A 54 -2.59 25.98 26.91
CA SER A 54 -1.29 25.50 26.40
C SER A 54 -1.23 23.98 26.29
N GLY A 55 -1.90 23.25 27.19
CA GLY A 55 -2.04 21.79 27.10
C GLY A 55 -2.88 21.36 25.91
N VAL A 56 -4.00 22.04 25.65
CA VAL A 56 -4.86 21.78 24.49
C VAL A 56 -4.13 22.09 23.18
N GLU A 57 -3.41 23.21 23.09
CA GLU A 57 -2.61 23.54 21.90
C GLU A 57 -1.51 22.50 21.64
N GLN A 58 -0.77 22.08 22.67
CA GLN A 58 0.22 20.99 22.53
C GLN A 58 -0.42 19.69 22.05
N GLN A 59 -1.63 19.36 22.52
CA GLN A 59 -2.35 18.17 22.09
C GLN A 59 -2.77 18.28 20.62
N VAL A 60 -3.26 19.44 20.19
CA VAL A 60 -3.59 19.71 18.77
C VAL A 60 -2.34 19.60 17.89
N GLN A 61 -1.21 20.18 18.33
CA GLN A 61 0.06 20.11 17.60
C GLN A 61 0.59 18.66 17.51
N THR A 62 0.46 17.89 18.59
CA THR A 62 0.83 16.46 18.60
C THR A 62 -0.01 15.66 17.63
N ASN A 63 -1.33 15.89 17.60
CA ASN A 63 -2.23 15.24 16.64
C ASN A 63 -1.88 15.62 15.20
N GLN A 64 -1.52 16.87 14.93
CA GLN A 64 -1.07 17.31 13.61
C GLN A 64 0.25 16.64 13.19
N LEU A 65 1.21 16.51 14.11
CA LEU A 65 2.47 15.81 13.84
C LEU A 65 2.24 14.31 13.61
N LEU A 66 1.31 13.67 14.33
CA LEU A 66 0.91 12.29 14.08
C LEU A 66 0.26 12.13 12.70
N LEU A 67 -0.61 13.06 12.29
CA LEU A 67 -1.20 13.08 10.95
C LEU A 67 -0.12 13.27 9.86
N GLN A 68 0.86 14.14 10.10
CA GLN A 68 1.98 14.33 9.18
C GLN A 68 2.91 13.11 9.11
N LEU A 69 3.14 12.43 10.23
CA LEU A 69 3.91 11.17 10.25
C LEU A 69 3.20 10.07 9.45
N LEU A 70 1.88 9.96 9.60
CA LEU A 70 1.04 9.03 8.81
C LEU A 70 1.06 9.38 7.30
N GLN A 71 1.16 10.67 6.95
CA GLN A 71 1.22 11.12 5.55
C GLN A 71 2.64 11.08 4.96
N GLY A 72 3.69 11.16 5.78
CA GLY A 72 5.08 11.22 5.36
C GLY A 72 5.68 9.91 4.83
N GLY A 73 4.98 8.78 4.98
CA GLY A 73 5.45 7.46 4.51
C GLY A 73 5.43 7.25 3.00
N GLY A 74 4.61 7.99 2.24
CA GLY A 74 4.34 7.67 0.82
C GLY A 74 5.44 8.04 -0.17
N GLY A 75 6.34 8.97 0.17
CA GLY A 75 7.33 9.50 -0.79
C GLY A 75 8.55 8.59 -1.03
N GLY A 76 9.01 7.87 -0.01
CA GLY A 76 10.17 6.98 -0.10
C GLY A 76 9.87 5.60 -0.70
N GLU A 77 8.61 5.17 -0.63
CA GLU A 77 8.17 3.86 -1.11
C GLU A 77 8.11 3.81 -2.64
N LEU A 78 7.66 4.90 -3.29
CA LEU A 78 7.58 4.97 -4.75
C LEU A 78 8.96 4.85 -5.42
N GLY A 79 10.01 5.45 -4.84
CA GLY A 79 11.38 5.34 -5.34
C GLY A 79 11.99 3.94 -5.16
N GLN A 80 11.57 3.19 -4.15
CA GLN A 80 11.96 1.78 -4.00
C GLN A 80 11.24 0.91 -5.03
N LEU A 81 9.94 1.13 -5.21
CA LEU A 81 9.12 0.39 -6.16
C LEU A 81 9.46 0.71 -7.62
N SER A 82 10.02 1.89 -7.93
CA SER A 82 10.47 2.17 -9.30
C SER A 82 11.55 1.19 -9.78
N SER A 83 12.32 0.59 -8.86
CA SER A 83 13.27 -0.48 -9.19
C SER A 83 12.61 -1.80 -9.59
N TRP A 84 11.30 -1.95 -9.37
CA TRP A 84 10.51 -3.11 -9.77
C TRP A 84 10.01 -2.98 -11.21
N ILE A 85 10.00 -1.76 -11.78
CA ILE A 85 9.63 -1.56 -13.18
C ILE A 85 10.59 -2.35 -14.07
N GLY A 86 10.03 -3.14 -14.98
CA GLY A 86 10.77 -4.05 -15.84
C GLY A 86 11.03 -5.42 -15.24
N ARG A 87 10.79 -5.62 -13.94
CA ARG A 87 10.91 -6.93 -13.25
C ARG A 87 9.60 -7.70 -13.30
N GLU A 88 9.64 -8.98 -12.95
CA GLU A 88 8.45 -9.82 -12.85
C GLU A 88 8.01 -9.99 -11.40
N VAL A 89 6.71 -9.77 -11.17
CA VAL A 89 6.07 -9.98 -9.87
C VAL A 89 5.07 -11.12 -9.96
N ARG A 90 4.87 -11.81 -8.85
CA ARG A 90 3.91 -12.90 -8.73
C ARG A 90 2.65 -12.44 -8.01
N THR A 91 1.49 -12.72 -8.61
CA THR A 91 0.18 -12.32 -8.09
C THR A 91 -0.91 -13.33 -8.47
N SER A 92 -1.97 -13.41 -7.65
CA SER A 92 -3.19 -14.17 -7.96
C SER A 92 -4.22 -13.36 -8.77
N ARG A 93 -3.93 -12.08 -9.06
CA ARG A 93 -4.78 -11.24 -9.93
C ARG A 93 -4.69 -11.72 -11.38
N PRO A 94 -5.72 -11.47 -12.22
CA PRO A 94 -5.64 -11.78 -13.65
C PRO A 94 -4.41 -11.12 -14.30
N VAL A 95 -3.64 -11.92 -15.04
CA VAL A 95 -2.43 -11.49 -15.74
C VAL A 95 -2.66 -11.46 -17.25
N TRP A 96 -1.98 -10.55 -17.93
CA TRP A 96 -2.11 -10.40 -19.38
C TRP A 96 -1.35 -11.50 -20.11
N PHE A 97 -2.03 -12.16 -21.03
CA PHE A 97 -1.45 -13.09 -21.99
C PHE A 97 -1.48 -12.46 -23.39
N ASP A 98 -0.33 -12.42 -24.06
CA ASP A 98 -0.16 -11.92 -25.42
C ASP A 98 0.34 -13.01 -26.38
N GLN A 99 0.00 -14.27 -26.08
CA GLN A 99 0.52 -15.47 -26.77
C GLN A 99 2.00 -15.78 -26.48
N GLN A 100 2.62 -15.09 -25.52
CA GLN A 100 3.88 -15.53 -24.90
C GLN A 100 3.62 -16.43 -23.70
N PRO A 101 4.52 -17.39 -23.42
CA PRO A 101 4.39 -18.25 -22.24
C PRO A 101 4.30 -17.45 -20.94
N LEU A 102 3.40 -17.85 -20.04
CA LEU A 102 3.32 -17.32 -18.69
C LEU A 102 3.88 -18.34 -17.70
N THR A 103 4.81 -17.92 -16.84
CA THR A 103 5.28 -18.79 -15.76
C THR A 103 4.26 -18.81 -14.63
N LEU A 104 3.78 -20.00 -14.28
CA LEU A 104 2.87 -20.25 -13.16
C LEU A 104 3.64 -20.97 -12.04
N THR A 105 3.40 -20.63 -10.78
CA THR A 105 3.90 -21.42 -9.65
C THR A 105 2.78 -22.30 -9.10
N ILE A 106 3.00 -23.60 -9.08
CA ILE A 106 2.06 -24.58 -8.55
C ILE A 106 2.57 -25.14 -7.25
N ASP A 107 1.78 -24.92 -6.19
CA ASP A 107 1.99 -25.58 -4.91
C ASP A 107 1.28 -26.93 -4.91
N GLY A 108 2.06 -28.01 -4.90
CA GLY A 108 1.53 -29.37 -4.82
C GLY A 108 0.64 -29.57 -3.59
N VAL A 109 -0.43 -30.32 -3.74
CA VAL A 109 -1.33 -30.71 -2.63
C VAL A 109 -0.91 -32.07 -2.12
N ALA A 110 -0.66 -32.18 -0.81
CA ALA A 110 -0.32 -33.44 -0.18
C ALA A 110 -1.41 -34.50 -0.42
N ASP A 111 -0.97 -35.70 -0.79
CA ASP A 111 -1.79 -36.85 -1.17
C ASP A 111 -2.84 -36.61 -2.28
N ALA A 112 -2.66 -35.61 -3.15
CA ALA A 112 -3.38 -35.57 -4.41
C ALA A 112 -2.79 -36.60 -5.39
N ASP A 113 -3.66 -37.36 -6.07
CA ASP A 113 -3.27 -38.28 -7.15
C ASP A 113 -3.02 -37.52 -8.45
N SER A 114 -3.80 -36.45 -8.69
CA SER A 114 -3.61 -35.55 -9.83
C SER A 114 -4.12 -34.14 -9.53
N ALA A 115 -3.58 -33.15 -10.24
CA ALA A 115 -4.04 -31.78 -10.23
C ALA A 115 -4.47 -31.35 -11.64
N THR A 116 -5.58 -30.63 -11.69
CA THR A 116 -6.11 -30.03 -12.90
C THR A 116 -5.92 -28.52 -12.84
N LEU A 117 -5.19 -27.98 -13.81
CA LEU A 117 -5.10 -26.55 -14.04
C LEU A 117 -6.35 -26.09 -14.80
N VAL A 118 -7.07 -25.15 -14.20
CA VAL A 118 -8.25 -24.50 -14.76
C VAL A 118 -7.86 -23.05 -15.08
N THR A 119 -7.96 -22.66 -16.34
CA THR A 119 -7.76 -21.29 -16.79
C THR A 119 -9.11 -20.59 -16.92
N LEU A 120 -9.20 -19.42 -16.31
CA LEU A 120 -10.39 -18.56 -16.27
C LEU A 120 -10.12 -17.29 -17.07
N ASP A 121 -11.10 -16.82 -17.84
CA ASP A 121 -11.03 -15.51 -18.51
C ASP A 121 -11.24 -14.32 -17.55
N GLU A 122 -11.18 -13.10 -18.07
CA GLU A 122 -11.42 -11.86 -17.30
C GLU A 122 -12.80 -11.84 -16.59
N ASN A 123 -13.79 -12.57 -17.11
CA ASN A 123 -15.12 -12.67 -16.53
C ASN A 123 -15.24 -13.81 -15.50
N GLY A 124 -14.18 -14.59 -15.31
CA GLY A 124 -14.17 -15.76 -14.44
C GLY A 124 -14.79 -17.02 -15.07
N ASN A 125 -14.97 -17.05 -16.39
CA ASN A 125 -15.43 -18.26 -17.08
C ASN A 125 -14.27 -19.21 -17.37
N GLU A 126 -14.47 -20.51 -17.16
CA GLU A 126 -13.51 -21.54 -17.55
C GLU A 126 -13.37 -21.57 -19.09
N VAL A 127 -12.15 -21.35 -19.58
CA VAL A 127 -11.81 -21.38 -21.01
C VAL A 127 -10.89 -22.52 -21.40
N LEU A 128 -10.19 -23.10 -20.42
CA LEU A 128 -9.25 -24.18 -20.63
C LEU A 128 -9.09 -25.00 -19.34
N ARG A 129 -8.93 -26.31 -19.53
CA ARG A 129 -8.73 -27.30 -18.48
C ARG A 129 -7.65 -28.26 -18.90
N GLU A 130 -6.62 -28.42 -18.08
CA GLU A 130 -5.44 -29.24 -18.38
C GLU A 130 -5.07 -30.07 -17.15
N ASN A 131 -4.93 -31.39 -17.31
CA ASN A 131 -4.38 -32.23 -16.25
C ASN A 131 -2.85 -32.10 -16.28
N ILE A 132 -2.27 -31.66 -15.17
CA ILE A 132 -0.83 -31.42 -15.01
C ILE A 132 -0.15 -32.49 -14.13
N GLY A 133 -0.88 -33.56 -13.76
CA GLY A 133 -0.45 -34.55 -12.80
C GLY A 133 -0.41 -33.99 -11.36
N PRO A 134 0.19 -34.71 -10.39
CA PRO A 134 0.33 -34.21 -9.01
C PRO A 134 1.41 -33.13 -8.86
N GLY A 135 2.02 -32.71 -9.97
CA GLY A 135 3.25 -31.93 -10.01
C GLY A 135 3.18 -30.61 -9.23
N SER A 136 4.34 -30.21 -8.71
CA SER A 136 4.60 -28.92 -8.09
C SER A 136 5.79 -28.24 -8.76
N GLY A 137 5.89 -26.92 -8.61
CA GLY A 137 6.99 -26.13 -9.15
C GLY A 137 6.53 -25.06 -10.14
N GLU A 138 7.48 -24.52 -10.91
CA GLU A 138 7.19 -23.54 -11.96
C GLU A 138 6.91 -24.26 -13.28
N ILE A 139 5.83 -23.87 -13.96
CA ILE A 139 5.48 -24.36 -15.30
C ILE A 139 5.32 -23.18 -16.25
N ASP A 140 5.68 -23.39 -17.51
CA ASP A 140 5.43 -22.43 -18.58
C ASP A 140 4.10 -22.76 -19.27
N TRP A 141 3.09 -21.95 -18.98
CA TRP A 141 1.78 -22.07 -19.58
C TRP A 141 1.74 -21.40 -20.96
N LEU A 142 1.44 -22.19 -21.98
CA LEU A 142 1.43 -21.74 -23.38
C LEU A 142 0.06 -21.27 -23.87
N GLY A 143 -1.00 -21.42 -23.08
CA GLY A 143 -2.38 -21.09 -23.49
C GLY A 143 -2.86 -21.85 -24.71
N LYS A 144 -2.39 -23.09 -24.89
CA LYS A 144 -2.71 -23.92 -26.05
C LYS A 144 -3.89 -24.83 -25.76
N ARG A 145 -4.93 -24.76 -26.59
CA ARG A 145 -6.10 -25.64 -26.50
C ARG A 145 -5.78 -27.05 -27.02
N THR A 146 -6.66 -28.01 -26.72
CA THR A 146 -6.58 -29.41 -27.19
C THR A 146 -6.51 -29.54 -28.72
N ASN A 147 -7.12 -28.61 -29.46
CA ASN A 147 -7.08 -28.57 -30.92
C ASN A 147 -5.81 -27.91 -31.50
N GLY A 148 -4.88 -27.49 -30.64
CA GLY A 148 -3.63 -26.85 -30.99
C GLY A 148 -3.71 -25.33 -31.21
N ALA A 149 -4.89 -24.73 -31.17
CA ALA A 149 -5.05 -23.28 -31.26
C ALA A 149 -4.65 -22.59 -29.95
N LEU A 150 -4.04 -21.41 -30.05
CA LEU A 150 -3.76 -20.56 -28.88
C LEU A 150 -5.03 -19.84 -28.42
N LEU A 151 -5.10 -19.56 -27.12
CA LEU A 151 -6.06 -18.62 -26.56
C LEU A 151 -5.80 -17.21 -27.11
N PRO A 152 -6.85 -16.39 -27.25
CA PRO A 152 -6.69 -15.00 -27.66
C PRO A 152 -5.88 -14.22 -26.61
N SER A 153 -5.33 -13.08 -27.00
CA SER A 153 -4.71 -12.18 -26.04
C SER A 153 -5.77 -11.60 -25.10
N GLY A 154 -5.51 -11.62 -23.80
CA GLY A 154 -6.48 -11.22 -22.78
C GLY A 154 -5.96 -11.41 -21.37
N PHE A 155 -6.79 -11.04 -20.39
CA PHE A 155 -6.50 -11.33 -18.99
C PHE A 155 -6.99 -12.74 -18.62
N TYR A 156 -6.11 -13.47 -17.92
CA TYR A 156 -6.40 -14.81 -17.45
C TYR A 156 -6.01 -14.96 -15.99
N SER A 157 -6.81 -15.74 -15.26
CA SER A 157 -6.47 -16.23 -13.93
C SER A 157 -6.47 -17.75 -13.93
N PHE A 158 -5.86 -18.32 -12.90
CA PHE A 158 -5.56 -19.74 -12.87
C PHE A 158 -5.97 -20.34 -11.53
N ARG A 159 -6.46 -21.57 -11.59
CA ARG A 159 -6.87 -22.34 -10.43
C ARG A 159 -6.39 -23.77 -10.55
N ILE A 160 -5.96 -24.34 -9.44
CA ILE A 160 -5.63 -25.75 -9.32
C ILE A 160 -6.77 -26.47 -8.59
N GLU A 161 -7.29 -27.51 -9.22
CA GLU A 161 -8.20 -28.49 -8.62
C GLU A 161 -7.43 -29.80 -8.41
N ALA A 162 -7.08 -30.09 -7.15
CA ALA A 162 -6.41 -31.32 -6.78
C ALA A 162 -7.43 -32.41 -6.46
N THR A 163 -7.19 -33.62 -6.96
CA THR A 163 -8.09 -34.76 -6.84
C THR A 163 -7.42 -35.95 -6.19
N ARG A 164 -8.19 -36.73 -5.43
CA ARG A 164 -7.81 -38.03 -4.86
C ARG A 164 -8.95 -39.00 -5.11
N ASN A 165 -8.67 -40.16 -5.71
CA ASN A 165 -9.70 -41.11 -6.12
C ASN A 165 -10.84 -40.44 -6.93
N GLU A 166 -10.50 -39.55 -7.86
CA GLU A 166 -11.45 -38.78 -8.70
C GLU A 166 -12.32 -37.74 -7.96
N GLU A 167 -12.15 -37.57 -6.65
CA GLU A 167 -12.85 -36.54 -5.85
C GLU A 167 -11.94 -35.31 -5.66
N ILE A 168 -12.50 -34.10 -5.84
CA ILE A 168 -11.77 -32.84 -5.62
C ILE A 168 -11.57 -32.65 -4.11
N ILE A 169 -10.32 -32.73 -3.67
CA ILE A 169 -9.95 -32.54 -2.26
C ILE A 169 -9.46 -31.12 -1.96
N SER A 170 -9.06 -30.37 -2.98
CA SER A 170 -8.61 -28.99 -2.84
C SER A 170 -8.85 -28.21 -4.12
N SER A 171 -9.29 -26.96 -3.99
CA SER A 171 -9.43 -26.02 -5.09
C SER A 171 -8.86 -24.68 -4.63
N ARG A 172 -7.80 -24.20 -5.29
CA ARG A 172 -7.07 -22.99 -4.90
C ARG A 172 -6.65 -22.20 -6.13
N ASP A 173 -6.81 -20.89 -6.07
CA ASP A 173 -6.25 -20.00 -7.09
C ASP A 173 -4.73 -20.06 -7.01
N ILE A 174 -4.07 -20.05 -8.18
CA ILE A 174 -2.60 -20.04 -8.26
C ILE A 174 -2.10 -18.70 -8.77
N GLU A 175 -0.86 -18.42 -8.42
CA GLU A 175 -0.24 -17.15 -8.76
C GLU A 175 0.56 -17.28 -10.05
N ALA A 176 0.48 -16.23 -10.86
CA ALA A 176 1.19 -16.12 -12.12
C ALA A 176 2.19 -14.96 -12.07
N TYR A 177 3.30 -15.11 -12.79
CA TYR A 177 4.21 -13.99 -13.00
C TYR A 177 3.69 -13.04 -14.05
N SER A 178 3.83 -11.74 -13.78
CA SER A 178 3.60 -10.68 -14.75
C SER A 178 4.66 -9.61 -14.61
N ARG A 179 5.10 -9.08 -15.76
CA ARG A 179 6.04 -7.96 -15.78
C ARG A 179 5.39 -6.68 -15.33
N VAL A 180 6.08 -5.95 -14.45
CA VAL A 180 5.71 -4.60 -13.99
C VAL A 180 6.10 -3.58 -15.04
N THR A 181 5.16 -2.75 -15.45
CA THR A 181 5.34 -1.68 -16.45
C THR A 181 5.33 -0.30 -15.81
N GLY A 182 4.80 -0.17 -14.59
CA GLY A 182 4.75 1.10 -13.86
C GLY A 182 4.36 0.93 -12.40
N VAL A 183 4.44 2.03 -11.66
CA VAL A 183 4.01 2.12 -10.26
C VAL A 183 3.22 3.41 -10.09
N GLU A 184 2.09 3.32 -9.40
CA GLU A 184 1.21 4.44 -9.10
C GLU A 184 0.96 4.51 -7.60
N MET A 185 0.93 5.72 -7.04
CA MET A 185 0.47 5.93 -5.67
C MET A 185 -1.02 6.24 -5.68
N THR A 186 -1.81 5.39 -5.04
CA THR A 186 -3.26 5.59 -4.89
C THR A 186 -3.59 5.98 -3.45
N GLY A 187 -4.83 6.42 -3.18
CA GLY A 187 -5.29 6.69 -1.81
C GLY A 187 -5.28 5.46 -0.89
N ASN A 188 -5.20 4.25 -1.46
CA ASN A 188 -5.16 2.98 -0.73
C ASN A 188 -3.73 2.41 -0.63
N GLY A 189 -2.71 3.16 -1.05
CA GLY A 189 -1.31 2.74 -1.08
C GLY A 189 -0.76 2.55 -2.49
N PRO A 190 0.47 2.03 -2.61
CA PRO A 190 1.12 1.82 -3.90
C PRO A 190 0.50 0.66 -4.67
N ARG A 191 0.27 0.91 -5.96
CA ARG A 191 -0.29 -0.03 -6.93
C ARG A 191 0.71 -0.23 -8.06
N LEU A 192 0.96 -1.48 -8.42
CA LEU A 192 1.77 -1.83 -9.57
C LEU A 192 0.88 -1.87 -10.82
N ILE A 193 1.40 -1.31 -11.91
CA ILE A 193 0.84 -1.48 -13.24
C ILE A 193 1.60 -2.63 -13.88
N LEU A 194 0.84 -3.61 -14.36
CA LEU A 194 1.32 -4.84 -14.96
C LEU A 194 1.21 -4.78 -16.48
N SER A 195 1.73 -5.80 -17.15
CA SER A 195 1.59 -5.94 -18.60
C SER A 195 0.11 -6.01 -19.01
N GLY A 196 -0.20 -5.52 -20.21
CA GLY A 196 -1.58 -5.41 -20.70
C GLY A 196 -2.44 -4.34 -20.02
N GLY A 197 -1.90 -3.57 -19.07
CA GLY A 197 -2.66 -2.59 -18.30
C GLY A 197 -3.35 -3.18 -17.05
N GLY A 198 -3.04 -4.43 -16.70
CA GLY A 198 -3.47 -5.04 -15.45
C GLY A 198 -2.87 -4.29 -14.25
N SER A 199 -3.39 -4.55 -13.06
CA SER A 199 -2.82 -3.96 -11.85
C SER A 199 -3.06 -4.79 -10.60
N ALA A 200 -2.12 -4.70 -9.67
CA ALA A 200 -2.18 -5.32 -8.36
C ALA A 200 -1.65 -4.34 -7.31
N MET A 201 -2.23 -4.34 -6.12
CA MET A 201 -1.67 -3.61 -4.98
C MET A 201 -0.36 -4.29 -4.56
N VAL A 202 0.60 -3.52 -4.02
CA VAL A 202 1.87 -4.10 -3.55
C VAL A 202 1.65 -5.18 -2.48
N GLY A 203 0.60 -5.07 -1.66
CA GLY A 203 0.22 -6.10 -0.68
C GLY A 203 -0.33 -7.41 -1.29
N GLU A 204 -0.65 -7.43 -2.58
CA GLU A 204 -1.11 -8.62 -3.32
C GLU A 204 0.02 -9.31 -4.10
N ILE A 205 1.26 -8.84 -3.90
CA ILE A 205 2.46 -9.40 -4.53
C ILE A 205 3.13 -10.36 -3.57
N SER A 206 3.30 -11.61 -4.01
CA SER A 206 3.90 -12.67 -3.19
C SER A 206 5.38 -12.91 -3.48
N ALA A 207 5.86 -12.53 -4.68
CA ALA A 207 7.26 -12.66 -5.07
C ALA A 207 7.67 -11.62 -6.13
N LEU A 208 8.97 -11.39 -6.23
CA LEU A 208 9.60 -10.48 -7.19
C LEU A 208 10.92 -11.08 -7.70
N ARG A 209 11.08 -11.21 -9.02
CA ARG A 209 12.30 -11.72 -9.68
C ARG A 209 12.78 -10.79 -10.78
N ALA A 210 14.05 -10.93 -11.17
CA ALA A 210 14.70 -10.06 -12.16
C ALA A 210 14.46 -10.54 -13.59
#